data_AF-A0A920HYV8-F1
#
_entry.id   AF-A0A920HYV8-F1
#
_cell.length_a   1.000
_cell.length_b   1.000
_cell.length_c   1.000
_cell.angle_alpha   90.00
_cell.angle_beta   90.00
_cell.angle_gamma   90.00
#
_symmetry.space_group_name_H-M   'P 1'
#
loop_
_entity.id
_entity.type
_entity.pdbx_description
1 polymer ?
#
loop_
_entity_poly.entity_id
_entity_poly.type
_entity_poly.pdbx_seq_one_letter_code
_entity_poly.pdbx_strand_id
1 'polypeptide(L)'
;MFFISFIEKFVNLSLEIFSIDLNLILIGSYFLLIFAYISRFNAVSFGAINSGINRLPPNLLEASRSLGNPFWYSFRKVILPLLRPSILTAFILAFVDIIKELPITLLLRPFNFETLATYVYQYANDEMLERASSAALLIVIIGLLPILFINKIMNINKKII
;
A
#
# COMPACT_ATOMS: atom_id res chain seq x y z
N MET A 1 -21.51 -11.79 12.12
CA MET A 1 -22.85 -11.87 11.49
C MET A 1 -23.57 -10.52 11.46
N PHE A 2 -23.63 -9.76 12.57
CA PHE A 2 -24.31 -8.45 12.62
C PHE A 2 -23.74 -7.37 11.69
N PHE A 3 -22.41 -7.28 11.57
CA PHE A 3 -21.74 -6.28 10.72
C PHE A 3 -21.98 -6.52 9.22
N ILE A 4 -22.00 -7.79 8.80
CA ILE A 4 -22.30 -8.20 7.42
C ILE A 4 -23.76 -7.86 7.09
N SER A 5 -24.69 -8.17 8.00
CA SER A 5 -26.11 -7.81 7.83
C SER A 5 -26.35 -6.30 7.79
N PHE A 6 -25.59 -5.50 8.55
CA PHE A 6 -25.66 -4.04 8.50
C PHE A 6 -25.18 -3.50 7.14
N ILE A 7 -24.08 -4.04 6.61
CA ILE A 7 -23.57 -3.69 5.28
C ILE A 7 -24.59 -4.05 4.20
N GLU A 8 -25.15 -5.26 4.23
CA GLU A 8 -26.18 -5.69 3.26
C GLU A 8 -27.40 -4.75 3.29
N LYS A 9 -27.84 -4.35 4.48
CA LYS A 9 -29.00 -3.47 4.65
C LYS A 9 -28.72 -2.05 4.14
N PHE A 10 -27.52 -1.54 4.38
CA PHE A 10 -27.07 -0.24 3.88
C PHE A 10 -26.91 -0.23 2.35
N VAL A 11 -26.34 -1.30 1.79
CA VAL A 11 -26.20 -1.48 0.33
C VAL A 11 -27.59 -1.53 -0.32
N ASN A 12 -28.51 -2.34 0.20
CA ASN A 12 -29.87 -2.43 -0.34
C ASN A 12 -30.64 -1.09 -0.25
N LEU A 13 -30.46 -0.33 0.82
CA LEU A 13 -31.04 1.01 0.95
C LEU A 13 -30.47 1.99 -0.10
N SER A 14 -29.19 1.89 -0.42
CA SER A 14 -28.58 2.72 -1.48
C SER A 14 -29.02 2.29 -2.89
N LEU A 15 -29.28 1.01 -3.14
CA LEU A 15 -29.83 0.48 -4.39
C LEU A 15 -31.28 0.95 -4.66
N GLU A 16 -32.06 1.18 -3.61
CA GLU A 16 -33.44 1.67 -3.71
C GLU A 16 -33.50 3.17 -4.03
N ILE A 17 -32.55 3.95 -3.51
CA ILE A 17 -32.48 5.41 -3.68
C ILE A 17 -31.79 5.79 -4.99
N PHE A 18 -30.80 5.00 -5.40
CA PHE A 18 -30.02 5.19 -6.61
C PHE A 18 -30.24 3.94 -7.46
N SER A 19 -30.97 4.03 -8.59
CA SER A 19 -31.25 2.94 -9.55
C SER A 19 -29.99 2.43 -10.29
N ILE A 20 -28.88 2.31 -9.56
CA ILE A 20 -27.57 1.87 -9.98
C ILE A 20 -27.31 0.59 -9.20
N ASP A 21 -27.01 -0.51 -9.88
CA ASP A 21 -26.55 -1.76 -9.27
C ASP A 21 -25.16 -1.57 -8.63
N LEU A 22 -25.11 -0.88 -7.49
CA LEU A 22 -23.91 -0.65 -6.67
C LEU A 22 -23.21 -1.97 -6.36
N ASN A 23 -23.95 -3.05 -6.16
CA ASN A 23 -23.37 -4.36 -5.90
C ASN A 23 -22.46 -4.83 -7.05
N LEU A 24 -22.88 -4.61 -8.31
CA LEU A 24 -22.09 -4.96 -9.49
C LEU A 24 -20.91 -4.01 -9.69
N ILE A 25 -21.08 -2.72 -9.40
CA ILE A 25 -20.02 -1.71 -9.57
C ILE A 25 -18.96 -1.82 -8.48
N LEU A 26 -19.34 -2.13 -7.24
CA LEU A 26 -18.42 -2.27 -6.11
C LEU A 26 -17.68 -3.60 -6.12
N ILE A 27 -18.35 -4.71 -6.42
CA ILE A 27 -17.73 -6.05 -6.44
C ILE A 27 -17.08 -6.34 -7.80
N GLY A 28 -17.64 -5.83 -8.90
CA GLY A 28 -17.12 -6.02 -10.24
C GLY A 28 -15.98 -5.07 -10.64
N SER A 29 -15.73 -4.00 -9.87
CA SER A 29 -14.64 -3.05 -10.12
C SER A 29 -13.47 -3.23 -9.14
N TYR A 30 -12.28 -2.80 -9.57
CA TYR A 30 -11.09 -2.74 -8.72
C TYR A 30 -11.20 -1.73 -7.56
N PHE A 31 -12.24 -0.89 -7.54
CA PHE A 31 -12.38 0.20 -6.57
C PHE A 31 -12.38 -0.29 -5.12
N LEU A 32 -13.21 -1.29 -4.80
CA LEU A 32 -13.33 -1.83 -3.43
C LEU A 32 -12.02 -2.50 -2.98
N LEU A 33 -11.36 -3.21 -3.90
CA LEU A 33 -10.06 -3.84 -3.66
C LEU A 33 -8.97 -2.80 -3.36
N ILE A 34 -8.89 -1.72 -4.15
CA ILE A 34 -7.94 -0.62 -3.93
C ILE A 34 -8.22 0.05 -2.58
N PHE A 35 -9.49 0.33 -2.27
CA PHE A 35 -9.88 0.95 -1.00
C PHE A 35 -9.50 0.07 0.20
N ALA A 36 -9.77 -1.24 0.13
CA ALA A 36 -9.40 -2.19 1.17
C ALA A 36 -7.87 -2.25 1.38
N TYR A 37 -7.10 -2.23 0.30
CA TYR A 37 -5.63 -2.17 0.38
C TYR A 37 -5.13 -0.89 1.02
N ILE A 38 -5.66 0.27 0.64
CA ILE A 38 -5.28 1.55 1.26
C ILE A 38 -5.56 1.50 2.76
N SER A 39 -6.76 1.06 3.16
CA SER A 39 -7.15 0.99 4.57
C SER A 39 -6.25 0.06 5.38
N ARG A 40 -5.88 -1.11 4.85
CA ARG A 40 -5.05 -2.08 5.56
C ARG A 40 -3.59 -1.66 5.63
N PHE A 41 -3.02 -1.22 4.51
CA PHE A 41 -1.57 -0.99 4.41
C PHE A 41 -1.13 0.41 4.86
N ASN A 42 -2.07 1.34 5.09
CA ASN A 42 -1.75 2.66 5.65
C ASN A 42 -1.04 2.52 7.02
N ALA A 43 -1.50 1.61 7.88
CA ALA A 43 -0.90 1.40 9.20
C ALA A 43 0.59 0.98 9.11
N VAL A 44 0.91 0.13 8.14
CA VAL A 44 2.30 -0.35 7.91
C VAL A 44 3.21 0.79 7.47
N SER A 45 2.75 1.63 6.54
CA SER A 45 3.55 2.77 6.05
C SER A 45 3.67 3.90 7.09
N PHE A 46 2.67 4.08 7.95
CA PHE A 46 2.62 5.20 8.90
C PHE A 46 3.84 5.23 9.83
N GLY A 47 4.29 4.08 10.34
CA GLY A 47 5.43 4.01 11.26
C GLY A 47 6.73 4.57 10.65
N ALA A 48 7.02 4.25 9.39
CA ALA A 48 8.21 4.73 8.69
C ALA A 48 8.14 6.24 8.41
N ILE A 49 6.96 6.76 8.02
CA ILE A 49 6.75 8.19 7.80
C ILE A 49 6.87 8.97 9.11
N ASN A 50 6.21 8.50 10.17
CA ASN A 50 6.21 9.14 11.49
C ASN A 50 7.62 9.20 12.08
N SER A 51 8.40 8.11 11.96
CA SER A 51 9.82 8.10 12.32
C SER A 51 10.63 9.14 11.55
N GLY A 52 10.34 9.32 10.26
CA GLY A 52 10.94 10.36 9.44
C GLY A 52 10.63 11.78 9.90
N ILE A 53 9.37 12.04 10.25
CA ILE A 53 8.91 13.35 10.74
C ILE A 53 9.54 13.67 12.09
N ASN A 54 9.56 12.71 13.02
CA ASN A 54 10.12 12.90 14.36
C ASN A 54 11.64 13.15 14.38
N ARG A 55 12.34 12.84 13.29
CA ARG A 55 13.77 13.16 13.12
C ARG A 55 14.02 14.59 12.65
N LEU A 56 12.99 15.28 12.12
CA LEU A 56 13.13 16.65 11.66
C LEU A 56 13.18 17.62 12.85
N PRO A 57 14.01 18.67 12.80
CA PRO A 57 13.98 19.72 13.81
C PRO A 57 12.61 20.42 13.84
N PRO A 58 12.02 20.67 15.03
CA PRO A 58 10.68 21.27 15.14
C PRO A 58 10.62 22.71 14.60
N ASN A 59 11.75 23.43 14.63
CA ASN A 59 11.87 24.82 14.18
C ASN A 59 12.20 24.97 12.68
N LEU A 60 12.26 23.88 11.91
CA LEU A 60 12.64 23.91 10.48
C LEU A 60 11.68 24.78 9.65
N LEU A 61 10.39 24.71 9.95
CA LEU A 61 9.34 25.52 9.31
C LEU A 61 9.47 27.00 9.67
N GLU A 62 9.70 27.31 10.95
CA GLU A 62 9.84 28.67 11.45
C GLU A 62 11.08 29.35 10.85
N ALA A 63 12.20 28.63 10.75
CA ALA A 63 13.40 29.12 10.08
C ALA A 63 13.15 29.46 8.60
N SER A 64 12.44 28.60 7.88
CA SER A 64 12.10 28.85 6.47
C SER A 64 11.15 30.05 6.30
N ARG A 65 10.19 30.22 7.22
CA ARG A 65 9.26 31.37 7.23
C ARG A 65 9.94 32.68 7.61
N SER A 66 10.93 32.66 8.50
CA SER A 66 11.74 33.84 8.85
C SER A 66 12.51 34.39 7.64
N LEU A 67 12.86 33.53 6.69
CA LEU A 67 13.44 33.90 5.39
C LEU A 67 12.41 34.39 4.36
N GLY A 68 11.15 34.64 4.77
CA GLY A 68 10.09 35.14 3.90
C GLY A 68 9.40 34.08 3.03
N ASN A 69 9.67 32.80 3.24
CA ASN A 69 9.06 31.75 2.41
C ASN A 69 7.66 31.33 2.91
N PRO A 70 6.70 31.07 2.01
CA PRO A 70 5.38 30.54 2.38
C PRO A 70 5.42 29.05 2.72
N PHE A 71 4.43 28.56 3.47
CA PHE A 71 4.33 27.16 3.94
C PHE A 71 4.51 26.14 2.81
N TRP A 72 3.84 26.32 1.67
CA TRP A 72 3.92 25.42 0.53
C TRP A 72 5.33 25.33 -0.06
N TYR A 73 6.08 26.43 -0.06
CA TYR A 73 7.48 26.44 -0.47
C TYR A 73 8.32 25.64 0.53
N SER A 74 8.22 25.94 1.82
CA SER A 74 8.95 25.24 2.88
C SER A 74 8.66 23.73 2.88
N PHE A 75 7.39 23.34 2.70
CA PHE A 75 7.00 21.95 2.61
C PHE A 75 7.66 21.26 1.41
N ARG A 76 7.51 21.80 0.20
CA ARG A 76 7.96 21.12 -1.02
C ARG A 76 9.48 21.18 -1.24
N LYS A 77 10.15 22.25 -0.81
CA LYS A 77 11.58 22.49 -1.02
C LYS A 77 12.46 22.12 0.17
N VAL A 78 11.92 22.05 1.38
CA VAL A 78 12.69 21.75 2.60
C VAL A 78 12.25 20.42 3.21
N ILE A 79 10.99 20.31 3.64
CA ILE A 79 10.50 19.12 4.35
C ILE A 79 10.46 17.88 3.44
N LEU A 80 9.80 17.99 2.29
CA LEU A 80 9.54 16.85 1.41
C LEU A 80 10.84 16.17 0.94
N PRO A 81 11.91 16.89 0.52
CA PRO A 81 13.21 16.29 0.22
C PRO A 81 13.84 15.56 1.40
N LEU A 82 13.75 16.10 2.61
CA LEU A 82 14.28 15.47 3.82
C LEU A 82 13.50 14.23 4.24
N LEU A 83 12.19 14.19 3.96
CA LEU A 83 11.33 13.02 4.21
C LEU A 83 11.45 11.94 3.13
N ARG A 84 12.10 12.20 1.97
CA ARG A 84 12.22 11.22 0.87
C ARG A 84 12.69 9.84 1.32
N PRO A 85 13.76 9.69 2.15
CA PRO A 85 14.21 8.36 2.57
C PRO A 85 13.13 7.60 3.37
N SER A 86 12.40 8.32 4.22
CA SER A 86 11.34 7.77 5.05
C SER A 86 10.11 7.39 4.23
N ILE A 87 9.74 8.21 3.25
CA ILE A 87 8.66 7.92 2.28
C ILE A 87 9.03 6.69 1.44
N LEU A 88 10.27 6.61 0.95
CA LEU A 88 10.74 5.44 0.20
C LEU A 88 10.70 4.17 1.06
N THR A 89 11.12 4.26 2.32
CA THR A 89 11.04 3.14 3.27
C THR A 89 9.59 2.71 3.47
N ALA A 90 8.69 3.66 3.73
CA ALA A 90 7.27 3.40 3.92
C ALA A 90 6.60 2.76 2.69
N PHE A 91 6.98 3.22 1.50
CA PHE A 91 6.51 2.69 0.24
C PHE A 91 6.95 1.24 0.04
N ILE A 92 8.23 0.94 0.27
CA ILE A 92 8.78 -0.41 0.08
C ILE A 92 8.14 -1.40 1.06
N LEU A 93 7.98 -1.00 2.32
CA LEU A 93 7.33 -1.85 3.32
C LEU A 93 5.90 -2.22 2.90
N ALA A 94 5.08 -1.23 2.53
CA ALA A 94 3.73 -1.50 2.04
C ALA A 94 3.72 -2.30 0.73
N PHE A 95 4.64 -2.02 -0.19
CA PHE A 95 4.73 -2.72 -1.47
C PHE A 95 5.00 -4.22 -1.29
N VAL A 96 5.97 -4.56 -0.44
CA VAL A 96 6.29 -5.97 -0.12
C VAL A 96 5.10 -6.67 0.53
N ASP A 97 4.35 -5.97 1.37
CA ASP A 97 3.16 -6.53 2.00
C ASP A 97 1.99 -6.70 1.03
N ILE A 98 1.80 -5.77 0.09
CA ILE A 98 0.76 -5.85 -0.94
C ILE A 98 1.00 -7.02 -1.91
N ILE A 99 2.24 -7.25 -2.35
CA ILE A 99 2.53 -8.32 -3.34
C ILE A 99 2.10 -9.70 -2.87
N LYS A 100 2.32 -10.00 -1.58
CA LYS A 100 1.98 -11.29 -0.98
C LYS A 100 0.56 -11.33 -0.39
N GLU A 101 -0.22 -10.27 -0.55
CA GLU A 101 -1.53 -10.20 0.08
C GLU A 101 -2.55 -11.07 -0.66
N LEU A 102 -2.95 -12.13 0.02
CA LEU A 102 -3.87 -13.14 -0.47
C LEU A 102 -5.30 -12.95 0.08
N PRO A 103 -5.51 -12.75 1.40
CA PRO A 103 -6.87 -12.71 1.96
C PRO A 103 -7.79 -11.66 1.36
N ILE A 104 -7.33 -10.40 1.25
CA ILE A 104 -8.14 -9.33 0.67
C ILE A 104 -8.44 -9.61 -0.80
N THR A 105 -7.44 -10.09 -1.54
CA THR A 105 -7.59 -10.41 -2.96
C THR A 105 -8.60 -11.52 -3.18
N LEU A 106 -8.56 -12.60 -2.39
CA LEU A 106 -9.53 -13.69 -2.54
C LEU A 106 -10.97 -13.24 -2.24
N LEU A 107 -11.15 -12.30 -1.31
CA LEU A 107 -12.48 -11.82 -0.93
C LEU A 107 -13.05 -10.77 -1.88
N LEU A 108 -12.19 -9.88 -2.42
CA LEU A 108 -12.63 -8.66 -3.10
C LEU A 108 -12.16 -8.55 -4.56
N ARG A 109 -11.46 -9.55 -5.11
CA ARG A 109 -11.06 -9.49 -6.52
C ARG A 109 -12.29 -9.50 -7.43
N PRO A 110 -12.24 -8.75 -8.55
CA PRO A 110 -13.25 -8.89 -9.58
C PRO A 110 -13.15 -10.26 -10.27
N PHE A 111 -14.22 -10.63 -10.98
CA PHE A 111 -14.28 -11.88 -11.75
C PHE A 111 -13.17 -11.94 -12.81
N ASN A 112 -12.61 -13.13 -13.04
CA ASN A 112 -11.53 -13.40 -13.99
C ASN A 112 -10.22 -12.64 -13.77
N PHE A 113 -9.99 -12.07 -12.59
CA PHE A 113 -8.71 -11.45 -12.26
C PHE A 113 -7.90 -12.30 -11.28
N GLU A 114 -6.73 -12.74 -11.73
CA GLU A 114 -5.79 -13.52 -10.95
C GLU A 114 -4.53 -12.68 -10.66
N THR A 115 -4.06 -12.72 -9.41
CA THR A 115 -2.76 -12.18 -9.03
C THR A 115 -1.75 -13.32 -8.86
N LEU A 116 -0.46 -13.00 -8.81
CA LEU A 116 0.57 -14.00 -8.51
C LEU A 116 0.26 -14.75 -7.21
N ALA A 117 -0.24 -14.06 -6.18
CA ALA A 117 -0.58 -14.67 -4.89
C ALA A 117 -1.77 -15.64 -5.02
N THR A 118 -2.80 -15.30 -5.80
CA THR A 118 -3.93 -16.22 -6.02
C THR A 118 -3.55 -17.41 -6.90
N TYR A 119 -2.68 -17.23 -7.90
CA TYR A 119 -2.13 -18.32 -8.69
C TYR A 119 -1.35 -19.33 -7.85
N VAL A 120 -0.45 -18.84 -6.98
CA VAL A 120 0.30 -19.71 -6.06
C VAL A 120 -0.66 -20.49 -5.17
N TYR A 121 -1.68 -19.81 -4.64
CA TYR A 121 -2.69 -20.46 -3.79
C TYR A 121 -3.48 -21.52 -4.55
N GLN A 122 -3.98 -21.24 -5.76
CA GLN A 122 -4.74 -22.20 -6.56
C GLN A 122 -3.91 -23.43 -6.90
N TYR A 123 -2.72 -23.26 -7.50
CA TYR A 123 -1.88 -24.39 -7.86
C TYR A 123 -1.34 -25.17 -6.65
N ALA A 124 -1.19 -24.52 -5.49
CA ALA A 124 -0.85 -25.23 -4.26
C ALA A 124 -2.02 -26.08 -3.73
N ASN A 125 -3.26 -25.58 -3.81
CA ASN A 125 -4.45 -26.36 -3.44
C ASN A 125 -4.72 -27.51 -4.42
N ASP A 126 -4.37 -27.34 -5.70
CA ASP A 126 -4.50 -28.37 -6.74
C ASP A 126 -3.34 -29.39 -6.71
N GLU A 127 -2.49 -29.38 -5.68
CA GLU A 127 -1.29 -30.21 -5.51
C GLU A 127 -0.24 -30.08 -6.64
N MET A 128 -0.37 -29.07 -7.50
CA MET A 128 0.53 -28.78 -8.63
C MET A 128 1.72 -27.91 -8.18
N LEU A 129 2.52 -28.43 -7.24
CA LEU A 129 3.62 -27.68 -6.61
C LEU A 129 4.66 -27.16 -7.61
N GLU A 130 4.94 -27.89 -8.69
CA GLU A 130 5.86 -27.44 -9.73
C GLU A 130 5.42 -26.10 -10.35
N ARG A 131 4.14 -25.97 -10.69
CA ARG A 131 3.58 -24.73 -11.26
C ARG A 131 3.51 -23.62 -10.21
N ALA A 132 3.09 -23.96 -8.99
CA ALA A 132 3.03 -23.00 -7.87
C ALA A 132 4.41 -22.39 -7.57
N SER A 133 5.47 -23.20 -7.64
CA SER A 133 6.84 -22.76 -7.33
C SER A 133 7.32 -21.60 -8.21
N SER A 134 6.98 -21.63 -9.51
CA SER A 134 7.39 -20.60 -10.47
C SER A 134 6.81 -19.23 -10.13
N ALA A 135 5.52 -19.16 -9.81
CA ALA A 135 4.85 -17.93 -9.40
C ALA A 135 5.32 -17.46 -8.01
N ALA A 136 5.60 -18.39 -7.09
CA ALA A 136 6.14 -18.06 -5.77
C ALA A 136 7.54 -17.46 -5.85
N LEU A 137 8.40 -17.99 -6.72
CA LEU A 137 9.73 -17.43 -6.98
C LEU A 137 9.65 -16.02 -7.55
N LEU A 138 8.71 -15.75 -8.47
CA LEU A 138 8.48 -14.40 -8.98
C LEU A 138 8.07 -13.43 -7.88
N ILE A 139 7.17 -13.83 -6.97
CA ILE A 139 6.81 -13.02 -5.79
C ILE A 139 8.04 -12.67 -4.97
N VAL A 140 8.91 -13.65 -4.69
CA VAL A 140 10.13 -13.45 -3.92
C VAL A 140 11.09 -12.49 -4.64
N ILE A 141 11.33 -12.66 -5.93
CA ILE A 141 12.22 -11.80 -6.72
C ILE A 141 11.71 -10.36 -6.73
N ILE A 142 10.41 -10.17 -7.02
CA ILE A 142 9.80 -8.83 -7.09
C ILE A 142 9.77 -8.18 -5.70
N GLY A 143 9.53 -8.94 -4.64
CA GLY A 143 9.56 -8.43 -3.26
C GLY A 143 10.98 -8.06 -2.78
N LEU A 144 12.01 -8.81 -3.19
CA LEU A 144 13.39 -8.55 -2.79
C LEU A 144 14.02 -7.36 -3.51
N LEU A 145 13.70 -7.15 -4.79
CA LEU A 145 14.28 -6.09 -5.62
C LEU A 145 14.24 -4.69 -4.96
N PRO A 146 13.09 -4.18 -4.46
CA PRO A 146 13.05 -2.87 -3.82
C PRO A 146 13.82 -2.83 -2.49
N ILE A 147 13.84 -3.93 -1.73
CA ILE A 147 14.59 -4.03 -0.47
C ILE A 147 16.10 -3.90 -0.73
N LEU A 148 16.62 -4.60 -1.75
CA LEU A 148 18.02 -4.50 -2.15
C LEU A 148 18.38 -3.10 -2.63
N PHE A 149 17.48 -2.47 -3.38
CA PHE A 149 17.67 -1.11 -3.88
C PHE A 149 17.81 -0.09 -2.74
N ILE A 150 16.94 -0.13 -1.73
CA ILE A 150 17.03 0.81 -0.60
C ILE A 150 18.22 0.51 0.31
N ASN A 151 18.55 -0.76 0.54
CA ASN A 151 19.73 -1.14 1.31
C ASN A 151 21.00 -0.52 0.68
N LYS A 152 21.11 -0.59 -0.65
CA LYS A 152 22.22 0.02 -1.39
C LYS A 152 22.26 1.55 -1.23
N ILE A 153 21.12 2.24 -1.37
CA ILE A 153 21.05 3.70 -1.20
C ILE A 153 21.42 4.12 0.23
N MET A 154 20.91 3.41 1.24
CA MET A 154 21.18 3.73 2.64
C MET A 154 22.64 3.46 3.02
N ASN A 155 23.24 2.37 2.53
CA ASN A 155 24.65 2.07 2.78
C ASN A 155 25.60 3.08 2.12
N ILE A 156 25.24 3.64 0.97
CA ILE A 156 26.04 4.69 0.32
C ILE A 156 26.06 5.96 1.20
N ASN A 157 24.91 6.39 1.72
CA ASN A 157 24.84 7.58 2.59
C ASN A 157 25.60 7.41 3.92
N LYS A 158 25.66 6.20 4.48
CA LYS A 158 26.46 5.91 5.68
C LYS A 158 27.98 5.97 5.47
N LYS A 159 28.45 5.93 4.22
CA LYS A 159 29.89 5.92 3.89
C LYS A 159 30.44 7.33 3.61
N ILE A 160 29.58 8.34 3.57
CA ILE A 160 29.90 9.73 3.19
C ILE A 160 29.85 10.67 4.43
N ILE A 161 29.36 10.18 5.57
CA ILE A 161 29.36 10.85 6.88
C ILE A 161 30.39 10.14 7.75
#